data_AF-A0A829GGE9-F1
#
_entry.id   AF-A0A829GGE9-F1
#
_cell.length_a   1.000
_cell.length_b   1.000
_cell.length_c   1.000
_cell.angle_alpha   90.00
_cell.angle_beta   90.00
_cell.angle_gamma   90.00
#
_symmetry.space_group_name_H-M   'P 1'
#
loop_
_entity.id
_entity.type
_entity.pdbx_description
1 polymer ?
#
loop_
_entity_poly.entity_id
_entity_poly.type
_entity_poly.pdbx_seq_one_letter_code
_entity_poly.pdbx_strand_id
1 'polypeptide(L)'
;MGEDRLLKLVRSRHKVLLRVMVVFVLLLAAVNLEQNVQDYHINQNHVMDLAQFEESKQMAKKNHYTFYDNKSYEEYREDQRHLFIPKQKGQLSSDFISGNFFTVVSYLIPLLIGLAIASIDQASGFNAAIFSSGFRRRRVFATRYWYGFLSLLGAMILGSGITILGYYVAIPAMYVGLSGMNLLGVLLMNIAVVSFMYTIGIAIGTIFASPFWMGVFGLFGTWFGATAADRLIYSTMRSNPVRLS
;
A
#
# COMPACT_ATOMS: atom_id res chain seq x y z
N MET A 1 8.84 -25.13 -27.60
CA MET A 1 9.85 -25.87 -26.81
C MET A 1 10.77 -24.98 -25.97
N GLY A 2 11.23 -23.81 -26.42
CA GLY A 2 12.14 -22.94 -25.61
C GLY A 2 11.47 -22.12 -24.49
N GLU A 3 10.18 -21.82 -24.61
CA GLU A 3 9.46 -20.92 -23.70
C GLU A 3 9.23 -21.52 -22.30
N ASP A 4 8.77 -22.78 -22.25
CA ASP A 4 8.58 -23.51 -21.00
C ASP A 4 9.89 -23.71 -20.24
N ARG A 5 11.01 -23.87 -20.97
CA ARG A 5 12.34 -24.03 -20.37
C ARG A 5 12.83 -22.72 -19.75
N LEU A 6 12.64 -21.60 -20.44
CA LEU A 6 12.99 -20.27 -19.93
C LEU A 6 12.17 -19.91 -18.68
N LEU A 7 10.85 -20.14 -18.72
CA LEU A 7 9.98 -19.89 -17.58
C LEU A 7 10.36 -20.76 -16.37
N LYS A 8 10.68 -22.04 -16.58
CA LYS A 8 11.16 -22.94 -15.50
C LYS A 8 12.45 -22.43 -14.85
N LEU A 9 13.41 -21.92 -15.65
CA LEU A 9 14.65 -21.36 -15.14
C LEU A 9 14.41 -20.10 -14.31
N VAL A 10 13.64 -19.14 -14.85
CA VAL A 10 13.26 -17.90 -14.14
C VAL A 10 12.50 -18.21 -12.85
N ARG A 11 11.54 -19.14 -12.91
CA ARG A 11 10.78 -19.60 -11.73
C ARG A 11 11.70 -20.21 -10.68
N SER A 12 12.60 -21.13 -11.06
CA SER A 12 13.50 -21.77 -10.11
C SER A 12 14.41 -20.76 -9.40
N ARG A 13 14.84 -19.72 -10.12
CA ARG A 13 15.69 -18.65 -9.60
C ARG A 13 14.96 -17.77 -8.59
N HIS A 14 13.75 -17.31 -8.92
CA HIS A 14 13.04 -16.29 -8.16
C HIS A 14 11.99 -16.84 -7.18
N LYS A 15 11.76 -18.17 -7.14
CA LYS A 15 10.73 -18.80 -6.29
C LYS A 15 10.86 -18.48 -4.80
N VAL A 16 12.07 -18.38 -4.27
CA VAL A 16 12.29 -18.14 -2.83
C VAL A 16 11.91 -16.70 -2.50
N LEU A 17 12.42 -15.74 -3.27
CA LEU A 17 12.07 -14.32 -3.16
C LEU A 17 10.55 -14.10 -3.20
N LEU A 18 9.88 -14.72 -4.17
CA LEU A 18 8.44 -14.59 -4.33
C LEU A 18 7.65 -15.27 -3.20
N ARG A 19 8.12 -16.39 -2.64
CA ARG A 19 7.49 -17.01 -1.46
C ARG A 19 7.60 -16.11 -0.24
N VAL A 20 8.78 -15.54 0.00
CA VAL A 20 8.98 -14.58 1.10
C VAL A 20 8.08 -13.37 0.93
N MET A 21 7.97 -12.84 -0.29
CA MET A 21 7.05 -11.75 -0.62
C MET A 21 5.59 -12.11 -0.29
N VAL A 22 5.12 -13.30 -0.71
CA VAL A 22 3.74 -13.73 -0.42
C VAL A 22 3.49 -13.77 1.09
N VAL A 23 4.41 -14.36 1.87
CA VAL A 23 4.29 -14.40 3.34
C VAL A 23 4.23 -12.99 3.92
N PHE A 24 5.08 -12.08 3.43
CA PHE A 24 5.12 -10.70 3.93
C PHE A 24 3.85 -9.92 3.60
N VAL A 25 3.31 -10.07 2.39
CA VAL A 25 2.03 -9.46 1.98
C VAL A 25 0.88 -9.99 2.84
N LEU A 26 0.85 -11.29 3.12
CA LEU A 26 -0.18 -11.89 3.98
C LEU A 26 -0.08 -11.41 5.43
N LEU A 27 1.13 -11.31 5.98
CA LEU A 27 1.35 -10.76 7.33
C LEU A 27 0.90 -9.31 7.42
N LEU A 28 1.23 -8.49 6.43
CA LEU A 28 0.75 -7.10 6.39
C LEU A 28 -0.76 -7.02 6.27
N ALA A 29 -1.39 -7.86 5.46
CA ALA A 29 -2.84 -7.93 5.34
C ALA A 29 -3.50 -8.30 6.68
N ALA A 30 -2.91 -9.24 7.44
CA ALA A 30 -3.39 -9.64 8.76
C ALA A 30 -3.25 -8.53 9.80
N VAL A 31 -2.08 -7.87 9.88
CA VAL A 31 -1.86 -6.74 10.80
C VAL A 31 -2.78 -5.57 10.46
N ASN A 32 -2.96 -5.27 9.17
CA ASN A 32 -3.87 -4.22 8.71
C ASN A 32 -5.33 -4.52 9.09
N LEU A 33 -5.76 -5.77 8.90
CA LEU A 33 -7.09 -6.23 9.30
C LEU A 33 -7.28 -6.08 10.82
N GLU A 34 -6.34 -6.58 11.62
CA GLU A 34 -6.41 -6.52 13.08
C GLU A 34 -6.52 -5.08 13.58
N GLN A 35 -5.67 -4.18 13.09
CA GLN A 35 -5.71 -2.76 13.46
C GLN A 35 -7.05 -2.12 13.10
N ASN A 36 -7.56 -2.34 11.89
CA ASN A 36 -8.83 -1.75 11.47
C ASN A 36 -10.03 -2.32 12.24
N VAL A 37 -9.98 -3.59 12.64
CA VAL A 37 -11.00 -4.21 13.50
C VAL A 37 -10.92 -3.66 14.93
N GLN A 38 -9.71 -3.49 15.48
CA GLN A 38 -9.52 -2.86 16.79
C GLN A 38 -9.99 -1.40 16.79
N ASP A 39 -9.62 -0.63 15.77
CA ASP A 39 -10.08 0.75 15.58
C ASP A 39 -11.60 0.82 15.47
N TYR A 40 -12.22 -0.14 14.77
CA TYR A 40 -13.68 -0.26 14.76
C TYR A 40 -14.24 -0.46 16.16
N HIS A 41 -13.74 -1.42 16.94
CA HIS A 41 -14.25 -1.68 18.28
C HIS A 41 -14.04 -0.50 19.25
N ILE A 42 -12.92 0.22 19.13
CA ILE A 42 -12.65 1.43 19.91
C ILE A 42 -13.61 2.56 19.51
N ASN A 43 -13.83 2.76 18.21
CA ASN A 43 -14.70 3.81 17.71
C ASN A 43 -16.19 3.47 17.89
N GLN A 44 -16.57 2.19 17.90
CA GLN A 44 -17.95 1.76 18.14
C GLN A 44 -18.43 2.18 19.53
N ASN A 45 -17.54 2.25 20.52
CA ASN A 45 -17.87 2.79 21.85
C ASN A 45 -18.28 4.28 21.83
N HIS A 46 -18.07 4.97 20.71
CA HIS A 46 -18.47 6.36 20.49
C HIS A 46 -19.69 6.49 19.56
N VAL A 47 -20.21 5.39 19.01
CA VAL A 47 -21.41 5.38 18.17
C VAL A 47 -22.64 5.26 19.06
N MET A 48 -23.55 6.22 18.95
CA MET A 48 -24.76 6.25 19.77
C MET A 48 -25.77 5.18 19.33
N ASP A 49 -26.34 4.48 20.30
CA ASP A 49 -27.56 3.69 20.05
C ASP A 49 -28.77 4.62 19.76
N LEU A 50 -29.92 4.04 19.40
CA LEU A 50 -31.12 4.83 19.08
C LEU A 50 -31.55 5.73 20.25
N ALA A 51 -31.49 5.24 21.48
CA ALA A 51 -31.91 5.99 22.66
C ALA A 51 -30.95 7.16 22.94
N GLN A 52 -29.64 6.92 22.86
CA GLN A 52 -28.59 7.94 22.97
C GLN A 52 -28.66 8.97 21.83
N PHE A 53 -29.02 8.54 20.62
CA PHE A 53 -29.24 9.45 19.50
C PHE A 53 -30.46 10.34 19.71
N GLU A 54 -31.58 9.78 20.19
CA GLU A 54 -32.78 10.57 20.49
C GLU A 54 -32.53 11.56 21.63
N GLU A 55 -31.81 11.14 22.68
CA GLU A 55 -31.44 12.01 23.80
C GLU A 55 -30.52 13.15 23.36
N SER A 56 -29.47 12.85 22.60
CA SER A 56 -28.55 13.86 22.06
C SER A 56 -29.25 14.82 21.08
N LYS A 57 -30.19 14.33 20.26
CA LYS A 57 -31.04 15.16 19.39
C LYS A 57 -31.93 16.11 20.20
N GLN A 58 -32.50 15.65 21.31
CA GLN A 58 -33.28 16.51 22.21
C GLN A 58 -32.40 17.56 22.90
N MET A 59 -31.22 17.18 23.40
CA MET A 59 -30.25 18.13 23.98
C MET A 59 -29.75 19.15 22.95
N ALA A 60 -29.49 18.72 21.72
CA ALA A 60 -29.08 19.58 20.62
C ALA A 60 -30.16 20.61 20.28
N LYS A 61 -31.42 20.18 20.21
CA LYS A 61 -32.58 21.08 20.03
C LYS A 61 -32.69 22.10 21.15
N LYS A 62 -32.45 21.68 22.40
CA LYS A 62 -32.44 22.57 23.59
C LYS A 62 -31.31 23.60 23.55
N ASN A 63 -30.16 23.22 23.00
CA ASN A 63 -28.96 24.06 22.91
C ASN A 63 -28.80 24.78 21.55
N HIS A 64 -29.84 24.75 20.70
CA HIS A 64 -29.86 25.34 19.34
C HIS A 64 -28.73 24.85 18.41
N TYR A 65 -28.28 23.60 18.58
CA TYR A 65 -27.35 22.96 17.66
C TYR A 65 -28.09 22.36 16.46
N THR A 66 -27.72 22.78 15.25
CA THR A 66 -28.39 22.39 13.99
C THR A 66 -27.92 21.04 13.42
N PHE A 67 -26.93 20.40 14.03
CA PHE A 67 -26.32 19.16 13.51
C PHE A 67 -27.31 17.98 13.36
N TYR A 68 -28.32 17.92 14.23
CA TYR A 68 -29.32 16.84 14.27
C TYR A 68 -30.69 17.25 13.70
N ASP A 69 -30.80 18.46 13.16
CA ASP A 69 -32.07 18.94 12.59
C ASP A 69 -32.47 18.10 11.39
N ASN A 70 -33.71 17.62 11.40
CA ASN A 70 -34.31 16.74 10.39
C ASN A 70 -33.59 15.41 10.10
N LYS A 71 -32.52 15.07 10.84
CA LYS A 71 -31.77 13.83 10.65
C LYS A 71 -32.49 12.65 11.31
N SER A 72 -32.73 11.57 10.57
CA SER A 72 -33.24 10.32 11.12
C SER A 72 -32.13 9.49 11.78
N TYR A 73 -32.47 8.51 12.63
CA TYR A 73 -31.45 7.61 13.18
C TYR A 73 -30.78 6.78 12.09
N GLU A 74 -31.51 6.42 11.02
CA GLU A 74 -30.92 5.74 9.87
C GLU A 74 -29.92 6.63 9.16
N GLU A 75 -30.23 7.90 8.92
CA GLU A 75 -29.30 8.87 8.31
C GLU A 75 -28.09 9.14 9.20
N TYR A 76 -28.28 9.25 10.52
CA TYR A 76 -27.16 9.31 11.46
C TYR A 76 -26.30 8.05 11.39
N ARG A 77 -26.91 6.86 11.35
CA ARG A 77 -26.17 5.60 11.25
C ARG A 77 -25.45 5.47 9.92
N GLU A 78 -26.04 5.92 8.81
CA GLU A 78 -25.42 5.99 7.48
C GLU A 78 -24.23 6.94 7.47
N ASP A 79 -24.36 8.11 8.09
CA ASP A 79 -23.24 9.03 8.30
C ASP A 79 -22.16 8.37 9.14
N GLN A 80 -22.54 7.65 10.21
CA GLN A 80 -21.62 6.88 11.07
C GLN A 80 -21.08 5.58 10.43
N ARG A 81 -21.45 5.23 9.19
CA ARG A 81 -20.76 4.18 8.40
C ARG A 81 -19.38 4.68 7.95
N HIS A 82 -18.60 5.19 8.90
CA HIS A 82 -17.29 5.78 8.71
C HIS A 82 -16.17 4.77 8.49
N LEU A 83 -16.49 3.47 8.44
CA LEU A 83 -15.45 2.50 8.09
C LEU A 83 -14.88 2.75 6.69
N PHE A 84 -15.63 3.30 5.71
CA PHE A 84 -15.08 3.50 4.36
C PHE A 84 -15.76 4.59 3.48
N ILE A 85 -16.19 5.74 4.02
CA ILE A 85 -16.60 6.89 3.18
C ILE A 85 -15.54 8.00 3.25
N PRO A 86 -15.05 8.51 2.12
CA PRO A 86 -14.15 9.66 2.08
C PRO A 86 -14.70 10.87 2.83
N LYS A 87 -13.81 11.69 3.37
CA LYS A 87 -14.15 12.96 4.04
C LYS A 87 -14.96 13.92 3.15
N GLN A 88 -15.06 13.68 1.84
CA GLN A 88 -15.79 14.51 0.88
C GLN A 88 -16.54 13.68 -0.18
N LYS A 89 -17.77 14.09 -0.54
CA LYS A 89 -18.50 13.59 -1.72
C LYS A 89 -17.62 13.79 -2.98
N GLY A 90 -17.28 12.69 -3.66
CA GLY A 90 -16.48 12.71 -4.90
C GLY A 90 -15.03 12.22 -4.75
N GLN A 91 -14.57 11.94 -3.54
CA GLN A 91 -13.31 11.21 -3.34
C GLN A 91 -13.53 9.71 -3.51
N LEU A 92 -12.56 9.00 -4.11
CA LEU A 92 -12.63 7.56 -4.39
C LEU A 92 -12.09 6.70 -3.23
N SER A 93 -11.56 7.32 -2.17
CA SER A 93 -10.90 6.64 -1.07
C SER A 93 -11.17 7.33 0.26
N SER A 94 -11.55 6.56 1.29
CA SER A 94 -11.44 6.99 2.68
C SER A 94 -9.97 6.99 3.12
N ASP A 95 -9.58 7.95 3.97
CA ASP A 95 -8.28 8.04 4.66
C ASP A 95 -7.92 6.77 5.50
N PHE A 96 -8.76 5.74 5.49
CA PHE A 96 -8.70 4.53 6.31
C PHE A 96 -8.21 3.27 5.59
N ILE A 97 -7.45 3.39 4.50
CA ILE A 97 -6.42 2.37 4.25
C ILE A 97 -5.25 2.72 5.17
N SER A 98 -5.43 2.46 6.47
CA SER A 98 -4.38 2.40 7.51
C SER A 98 -3.36 3.53 7.55
N GLY A 99 -3.25 4.22 8.70
CA GLY A 99 -2.36 5.36 8.92
C GLY A 99 -1.08 5.33 8.08
N ASN A 100 -0.82 6.42 7.35
CA ASN A 100 0.20 6.67 6.31
C ASN A 100 1.37 5.67 6.21
N PHE A 101 1.92 5.21 7.34
CA PHE A 101 2.88 4.12 7.46
C PHE A 101 2.54 2.85 6.64
N PHE A 102 1.35 2.26 6.78
CA PHE A 102 1.04 0.99 6.09
C PHE A 102 0.83 1.15 4.59
N THR A 103 0.30 2.29 4.16
CA THR A 103 0.22 2.67 2.75
C THR A 103 1.63 2.89 2.15
N VAL A 104 2.54 3.52 2.89
CA VAL A 104 3.94 3.69 2.46
C VAL A 104 4.66 2.35 2.38
N VAL A 105 4.54 1.50 3.42
CA VAL A 105 5.17 0.18 3.46
C VAL A 105 4.64 -0.73 2.35
N SER A 106 3.32 -0.70 2.08
CA SER A 106 2.73 -1.52 1.01
C SER A 106 3.20 -1.09 -0.39
N TYR A 107 3.48 0.20 -0.61
CA TYR A 107 4.04 0.70 -1.87
C TYR A 107 5.54 0.46 -2.03
N LEU A 108 6.28 0.36 -0.93
CA LEU A 108 7.71 0.02 -0.96
C LEU A 108 7.96 -1.43 -1.39
N ILE A 109 7.05 -2.36 -1.08
CA ILE A 109 7.23 -3.79 -1.40
C ILE A 109 7.36 -4.04 -2.91
N PRO A 110 6.44 -3.57 -3.79
CA PRO A 110 6.61 -3.71 -5.24
C PRO A 110 7.94 -3.16 -5.75
N LEU A 111 8.38 -2.02 -5.21
CA LEU A 111 9.65 -1.39 -5.57
C LEU A 111 10.83 -2.27 -5.18
N LEU A 112 10.88 -2.76 -3.94
CA LEU A 112 11.95 -3.61 -3.44
C LEU A 112 12.01 -4.96 -4.17
N ILE A 113 10.86 -5.55 -4.51
CA ILE A 113 10.80 -6.79 -5.28
C ILE A 113 11.27 -6.58 -6.71
N GLY A 114 10.84 -5.50 -7.36
CA GLY A 114 11.33 -5.14 -8.69
C GLY A 114 12.86 -4.96 -8.69
N LEU A 115 13.38 -4.26 -7.68
CA LEU A 115 14.81 -4.06 -7.49
C LEU A 115 15.53 -5.40 -7.29
N ALA A 116 15.07 -6.22 -6.35
CA ALA A 116 15.69 -7.50 -6.03
C ALA A 116 15.73 -8.46 -7.23
N ILE A 117 14.62 -8.57 -7.99
CA ILE A 117 14.56 -9.41 -9.20
C ILE A 117 15.61 -8.98 -10.23
N ALA A 118 15.75 -7.66 -10.45
CA ALA A 118 16.71 -7.14 -11.41
C ALA A 118 18.17 -7.25 -10.92
N SER A 119 18.43 -6.97 -9.64
CA SER A 119 19.77 -6.96 -9.05
C SER A 119 20.35 -8.34 -8.80
N ILE A 120 19.54 -9.33 -8.36
CA ILE A 120 20.01 -10.71 -8.12
C ILE A 120 20.57 -11.34 -9.40
N ASP A 121 19.95 -11.05 -10.55
CA ASP A 121 20.37 -11.61 -11.84
C ASP A 121 21.67 -10.97 -12.37
N GLN A 122 21.90 -9.69 -12.06
CA GLN A 122 23.15 -9.02 -12.42
C GLN A 122 24.30 -9.39 -11.48
N ALA A 123 24.08 -9.35 -10.16
CA ALA A 123 25.10 -9.65 -9.16
C ALA A 123 25.65 -11.08 -9.26
N SER A 124 24.84 -12.03 -9.73
CA SER A 124 25.21 -13.44 -9.84
C SER A 124 25.76 -13.86 -11.21
N GLY A 125 25.85 -12.94 -12.17
CA GLY A 125 26.24 -13.28 -13.56
C GLY A 125 25.23 -14.17 -14.30
N PHE A 126 24.03 -14.39 -13.73
CA PHE A 126 22.99 -15.23 -14.32
C PHE A 126 22.56 -14.75 -15.71
N ASN A 127 22.56 -13.42 -15.91
CA ASN A 127 22.32 -12.84 -17.24
C ASN A 127 23.36 -13.33 -18.27
N ALA A 128 24.64 -13.41 -17.91
CA ALA A 128 25.68 -13.93 -18.81
C ALA A 128 25.46 -15.42 -19.13
N ALA A 129 25.08 -16.22 -18.13
CA ALA A 129 24.79 -17.65 -18.30
C ALA A 129 23.53 -17.93 -19.14
N ILE A 130 22.49 -17.11 -19.00
CA ILE A 130 21.28 -17.25 -19.83
C ILE A 130 21.54 -16.76 -21.26
N PHE A 131 22.30 -15.69 -21.45
CA PHE A 131 22.55 -15.18 -22.79
C PHE A 131 23.51 -16.06 -23.59
N SER A 132 24.40 -16.82 -22.95
CA SER A 132 25.21 -17.85 -23.62
C SER A 132 24.38 -19.06 -24.06
N SER A 133 23.22 -19.31 -23.44
CA SER A 133 22.32 -20.42 -23.81
C SER A 133 21.43 -20.17 -25.04
N GLY A 134 21.63 -19.05 -25.75
CA GLY A 134 20.96 -18.76 -27.03
C GLY A 134 19.59 -18.10 -26.94
N PHE A 135 19.09 -17.77 -25.73
CA PHE A 135 17.83 -17.04 -25.59
C PHE A 135 17.99 -15.56 -25.98
N ARG A 136 17.00 -15.02 -26.73
CA ARG A 136 16.95 -13.59 -27.07
C ARG A 136 16.81 -12.74 -25.80
N ARG A 137 17.65 -11.72 -25.65
CA ARG A 137 17.68 -10.80 -24.49
C ARG A 137 16.31 -10.20 -24.15
N ARG A 138 15.57 -9.71 -25.15
CA ARG A 138 14.21 -9.16 -24.98
C ARG A 138 13.23 -10.16 -24.38
N ARG A 139 13.34 -11.45 -24.76
CA ARG A 139 12.45 -12.51 -24.27
C ARG A 139 12.77 -12.85 -22.82
N VAL A 140 14.05 -12.98 -22.46
CA VAL A 140 14.48 -13.21 -21.08
C VAL A 140 13.98 -12.10 -20.16
N PHE A 141 14.14 -10.84 -20.57
CA PHE A 141 13.65 -9.69 -19.83
C PHE A 141 12.13 -9.73 -19.65
N ALA A 142 11.37 -9.96 -20.74
CA ALA A 142 9.91 -9.99 -20.69
C ALA A 142 9.38 -11.12 -19.79
N THR A 143 9.92 -12.34 -19.93
CA THR A 143 9.49 -13.48 -19.11
C THR A 143 9.72 -13.22 -17.62
N ARG A 144 10.87 -12.63 -17.26
CA ARG A 144 11.17 -12.26 -15.88
C ARG A 144 10.24 -11.16 -15.36
N TYR A 145 10.10 -10.09 -16.15
CA TYR A 145 9.25 -8.96 -15.79
C TYR A 145 7.82 -9.43 -15.49
N TRP A 146 7.21 -10.16 -16.42
CA TRP A 146 5.85 -10.65 -16.29
C TRP A 146 5.70 -11.71 -15.20
N TYR A 147 6.68 -12.60 -15.03
CA TYR A 147 6.62 -13.59 -13.95
C TYR A 147 6.60 -12.93 -12.56
N GLY A 148 7.50 -11.98 -12.30
CA GLY A 148 7.51 -11.24 -11.05
C GLY A 148 6.26 -10.38 -10.87
N PHE A 149 5.87 -9.66 -11.92
CA PHE A 149 4.70 -8.77 -11.90
C PHE A 149 3.40 -9.53 -11.61
N LEU A 150 3.14 -10.62 -12.32
CA LEU A 150 1.92 -11.42 -12.13
C LEU A 150 1.91 -12.11 -10.76
N SER A 151 3.07 -12.57 -10.27
CA SER A 151 3.17 -13.15 -8.93
C SER A 151 2.84 -12.11 -7.85
N LEU A 152 3.29 -10.88 -8.05
CA LEU A 152 3.05 -9.78 -7.13
C LEU A 152 1.60 -9.30 -7.17
N LEU A 153 1.01 -9.17 -8.36
CA LEU A 153 -0.43 -8.90 -8.50
C LEU A 153 -1.28 -10.00 -7.85
N GLY A 154 -0.92 -11.27 -8.06
CA GLY A 154 -1.60 -12.40 -7.43
C GLY A 154 -1.56 -12.32 -5.90
N ALA A 155 -0.39 -12.03 -5.33
CA ALA A 155 -0.24 -11.85 -3.88
C ALA A 155 -1.07 -10.68 -3.34
N MET A 156 -1.10 -9.56 -4.06
CA MET A 156 -1.89 -8.37 -3.69
C MET A 156 -3.39 -8.65 -3.70
N ILE A 157 -3.90 -9.30 -4.75
CA ILE A 157 -5.31 -9.66 -4.86
C ILE A 157 -5.69 -10.62 -3.74
N LEU A 158 -4.84 -11.61 -3.45
CA LEU A 158 -5.06 -12.54 -2.34
C LEU A 158 -5.07 -11.82 -0.98
N GLY A 159 -4.09 -10.97 -0.71
CA GLY A 159 -4.03 -10.19 0.53
C GLY A 159 -5.26 -9.29 0.70
N SER A 160 -5.62 -8.54 -0.34
CA SER A 160 -6.80 -7.68 -0.33
C SER A 160 -8.10 -8.47 -0.12
N GLY A 161 -8.22 -9.63 -0.77
CA GLY A 161 -9.36 -10.53 -0.61
C GLY A 161 -9.51 -11.04 0.82
N ILE A 162 -8.41 -11.44 1.45
CA ILE A 162 -8.40 -11.87 2.85
C ILE A 162 -8.82 -10.73 3.78
N THR A 163 -8.30 -9.53 3.56
CA THR A 163 -8.67 -8.35 4.38
C THR A 163 -10.15 -8.01 4.22
N ILE A 164 -10.70 -8.00 3.00
CA ILE A 164 -12.13 -7.73 2.77
C ILE A 164 -13.00 -8.80 3.44
N LEU A 165 -12.69 -10.08 3.24
CA LEU A 165 -13.43 -11.16 3.90
C LEU A 165 -13.33 -11.06 5.43
N GLY A 166 -12.16 -10.73 5.95
CA GLY A 166 -11.94 -10.49 7.36
C GLY A 166 -12.83 -9.41 7.93
N TYR A 167 -13.04 -8.29 7.21
CA TYR A 167 -13.99 -7.26 7.63
C TYR A 167 -15.41 -7.76 7.73
N TYR A 168 -15.89 -8.51 6.73
CA TYR A 168 -17.26 -9.05 6.76
C TYR A 168 -17.47 -10.12 7.83
N VAL A 169 -16.40 -10.77 8.31
CA VAL A 169 -16.47 -11.74 9.42
C VAL A 169 -16.39 -11.04 10.79
N ALA A 170 -15.52 -10.06 10.94
CA ALA A 170 -15.26 -9.41 12.23
C ALA A 170 -16.22 -8.24 12.54
N ILE A 171 -16.78 -7.61 11.51
CA ILE A 171 -17.59 -6.39 11.63
C ILE A 171 -18.98 -6.67 11.04
N PRO A 172 -20.07 -6.33 11.75
CA PRO A 172 -21.42 -6.49 11.20
C PRO A 172 -21.55 -5.74 9.87
N ALA A 173 -22.08 -6.42 8.85
CA ALA A 173 -22.13 -5.92 7.47
C ALA A 173 -22.80 -4.53 7.33
N MET A 174 -23.71 -4.19 8.24
CA MET A 174 -24.38 -2.89 8.30
C MET A 174 -23.46 -1.69 8.60
N TYR A 175 -22.24 -1.93 9.08
CA TYR A 175 -21.21 -0.92 9.34
C TYR A 175 -20.07 -0.94 8.32
N VAL A 176 -20.04 -1.93 7.43
CA VAL A 176 -19.02 -2.05 6.38
C VAL A 176 -19.43 -1.20 5.17
N GLY A 177 -18.88 0.02 5.07
CA GLY A 177 -19.18 0.98 4.00
C GLY A 177 -18.59 0.67 2.62
N LEU A 178 -18.22 -0.59 2.34
CA LEU A 178 -17.59 -0.99 1.09
C LEU A 178 -18.65 -1.15 -0.02
N SER A 179 -18.80 -0.13 -0.86
CA SER A 179 -19.55 -0.26 -2.10
C SER A 179 -18.73 -1.02 -3.15
N GLY A 180 -19.39 -1.78 -4.03
CA GLY A 180 -18.71 -2.48 -5.13
C GLY A 180 -17.89 -1.54 -6.04
N MET A 181 -18.36 -0.31 -6.22
CA MET A 181 -17.63 0.72 -6.98
C MET A 181 -16.37 1.22 -6.26
N ASN A 182 -16.43 1.40 -4.94
CA ASN A 182 -15.26 1.78 -4.14
C ASN A 182 -14.21 0.66 -4.17
N LEU A 183 -14.64 -0.60 -4.07
CA LEU A 183 -13.76 -1.76 -4.19
C LEU A 183 -13.06 -1.80 -5.55
N LEU A 184 -13.79 -1.57 -6.64
CA LEU A 184 -13.19 -1.50 -7.97
C LEU A 184 -12.21 -0.32 -8.11
N GLY A 185 -12.56 0.86 -7.57
CA GLY A 185 -11.67 2.02 -7.56
C GLY A 185 -10.36 1.76 -6.82
N VAL A 186 -10.43 1.16 -5.63
CA VAL A 186 -9.27 0.79 -4.82
C VAL A 186 -8.42 -0.28 -5.52
N LEU A 187 -9.04 -1.30 -6.13
CA LEU A 187 -8.31 -2.31 -6.90
C LEU A 187 -7.56 -1.71 -8.08
N LEU A 188 -8.20 -0.85 -8.86
CA LEU A 188 -7.57 -0.18 -10.01
C LEU A 188 -6.42 0.74 -9.58
N MET A 189 -6.60 1.50 -8.50
CA MET A 189 -5.55 2.35 -7.93
C MET A 189 -4.37 1.51 -7.45
N ASN A 190 -4.62 0.41 -6.73
CA ASN A 190 -3.57 -0.50 -6.27
C ASN A 190 -2.83 -1.13 -7.45
N ILE A 191 -3.53 -1.62 -8.47
CA ILE A 191 -2.90 -2.15 -9.69
C ILE A 191 -2.00 -1.09 -10.33
N ALA A 192 -2.47 0.17 -10.45
CA ALA A 192 -1.69 1.25 -11.03
C ALA A 192 -0.41 1.55 -10.23
N VAL A 193 -0.54 1.74 -8.91
CA VAL A 193 0.61 2.05 -8.02
C VAL A 193 1.60 0.90 -8.00
N VAL A 194 1.11 -0.32 -7.89
CA VAL A 194 1.93 -1.53 -7.90
C VAL A 194 2.71 -1.68 -9.20
N SER A 195 2.03 -1.48 -10.34
CA SER A 195 2.66 -1.54 -11.66
C SER A 195 3.75 -0.50 -11.79
N PHE A 196 3.48 0.72 -11.34
CA PHE A 196 4.43 1.82 -11.39
C PHE A 196 5.65 1.57 -10.49
N MET A 197 5.42 1.23 -9.22
CA MET A 197 6.49 0.95 -8.25
C MET A 197 7.34 -0.26 -8.64
N TYR A 198 6.72 -1.35 -9.09
CA TYR A 198 7.45 -2.52 -9.57
C TYR A 198 8.30 -2.21 -10.80
N THR A 199 7.75 -1.46 -11.76
CA THR A 199 8.49 -1.05 -12.96
C THR A 199 9.68 -0.16 -12.63
N ILE A 200 9.50 0.81 -11.73
CA ILE A 200 10.59 1.64 -11.21
C ILE A 200 11.64 0.77 -10.52
N GLY A 201 11.22 -0.16 -9.66
CA GLY A 201 12.11 -1.09 -8.98
C GLY A 201 12.96 -1.88 -9.97
N ILE A 202 12.34 -2.45 -11.02
CA ILE A 202 13.05 -3.17 -12.09
C ILE A 202 14.03 -2.23 -12.82
N ALA A 203 13.61 -1.00 -13.15
CA ALA A 203 14.46 -0.03 -13.82
C ALA A 203 15.69 0.34 -12.96
N ILE A 204 15.47 0.68 -11.70
CA ILE A 204 16.51 0.95 -10.71
C ILE A 204 17.43 -0.26 -10.57
N GLY A 205 16.92 -1.44 -10.26
CA GLY A 205 17.77 -2.64 -10.11
C GLY A 205 18.52 -3.03 -11.38
N THR A 206 18.02 -2.64 -12.56
CA THR A 206 18.72 -2.84 -13.84
C THR A 206 19.81 -1.79 -14.07
N ILE A 207 19.58 -0.54 -13.71
CA ILE A 207 20.51 0.58 -13.87
C ILE A 207 21.65 0.52 -12.82
N PHE A 208 21.30 0.29 -11.56
CA PHE A 208 22.20 0.38 -10.40
C PHE A 208 23.06 -0.87 -10.16
N ALA A 209 22.90 -1.93 -10.93
CA ALA A 209 23.86 -3.03 -10.89
C ALA A 209 25.09 -2.79 -11.79
N SER A 210 25.20 -1.59 -12.37
CA SER A 210 26.43 -1.03 -12.93
C SER A 210 27.16 -0.17 -11.88
N PRO A 211 28.47 -0.40 -11.63
CA PRO A 211 29.28 0.42 -10.71
C PRO A 211 29.25 1.92 -11.02
N PHE A 212 29.10 2.29 -12.29
CA PHE A 212 29.00 3.68 -12.74
C PHE A 212 27.75 4.37 -12.17
N TRP A 213 26.58 3.72 -12.28
CA TRP A 213 25.32 4.28 -11.80
C TRP A 213 25.22 4.26 -10.26
N MET A 214 25.84 3.28 -9.59
CA MET A 214 26.01 3.31 -8.13
C MET A 214 26.81 4.55 -7.69
N GLY A 215 27.87 4.90 -8.42
CA GLY A 215 28.66 6.11 -8.15
C GLY A 215 27.86 7.40 -8.37
N VAL A 216 27.16 7.51 -9.51
CA VAL A 216 26.33 8.69 -9.83
C VAL A 216 25.23 8.89 -8.78
N PHE A 217 24.48 7.85 -8.44
CA PHE A 217 23.42 7.97 -7.45
C PHE A 217 23.92 8.04 -6.01
N GLY A 218 25.09 7.50 -5.68
CA GLY A 218 25.75 7.75 -4.40
C GLY A 218 25.99 9.25 -4.23
N LEU A 219 26.55 9.91 -5.25
CA LEU A 219 26.79 11.36 -5.23
C LEU A 219 25.49 12.17 -5.14
N PHE A 220 24.49 11.87 -5.97
CA PHE A 220 23.20 12.57 -5.93
C PHE A 220 22.41 12.26 -4.65
N GLY A 221 22.44 11.02 -4.17
CA GLY A 221 21.78 10.59 -2.93
C GLY A 221 22.40 11.25 -1.70
N THR A 222 23.72 11.38 -1.64
CA THR A 222 24.41 12.14 -0.60
C THR A 222 24.06 13.62 -0.68
N TRP A 223 23.95 14.21 -1.87
CA TRP A 223 23.53 15.60 -2.06
C TRP A 223 22.07 15.84 -1.60
N PHE A 224 21.13 14.99 -2.04
CA PHE A 224 19.72 15.07 -1.63
C PHE A 224 19.54 14.79 -0.14
N GLY A 225 20.29 13.82 0.41
CA GLY A 225 20.32 13.52 1.83
C GLY A 225 20.86 14.69 2.66
N ALA A 226 21.96 15.31 2.23
CA ALA A 226 22.53 16.49 2.89
C ALA A 226 21.57 17.69 2.85
N THR A 227 20.94 17.95 1.70
CA THR A 227 19.95 19.04 1.57
C THR A 227 18.67 18.79 2.34
N ALA A 228 18.22 17.53 2.45
CA ALA A 228 17.09 17.16 3.30
C ALA A 228 17.43 17.29 4.79
N ALA A 229 18.62 16.84 5.20
CA ALA A 229 19.13 16.98 6.57
C ALA A 229 19.26 18.45 6.96
N ASP A 230 19.82 19.29 6.09
CA ASP A 230 19.89 20.75 6.29
C ASP A 230 18.48 21.32 6.50
N ARG A 231 17.51 21.00 5.64
CA ARG A 231 16.13 21.48 5.79
C ARG A 231 15.48 21.03 7.09
N LEU A 232 15.82 19.83 7.58
CA LEU A 232 15.31 19.27 8.83
C LEU A 232 15.96 19.94 10.06
N ILE A 233 17.24 20.28 9.97
CA ILE A 233 17.98 21.05 10.98
C ILE A 233 17.44 22.50 11.03
N TYR A 234 17.24 23.13 9.88
CA TYR A 234 16.67 24.47 9.79
C TYR A 234 15.23 24.54 10.31
N SER A 235 14.41 23.50 10.09
CA SER A 235 13.04 23.47 10.60
C SER A 235 12.97 23.24 12.12
N THR A 236 13.91 22.47 12.68
CA THR A 236 14.01 22.24 14.14
C THR A 236 14.62 23.43 14.90
N MET A 237 15.55 24.18 14.28
CA MET A 237 16.05 25.44 14.87
C MET A 237 14.98 26.54 14.90
N ARG A 238 14.06 26.56 13.92
CA ARG A 238 12.98 27.56 13.87
C ARG A 238 11.88 27.32 14.90
N SER A 239 11.68 26.08 15.36
CA SER A 239 10.67 25.72 16.35
C SER A 239 11.16 25.85 17.81
N ASN A 240 12.47 25.96 18.03
CA ASN A 240 13.07 26.28 19.33
C ASN A 240 13.98 27.51 19.20
N PRO A 241 13.44 28.73 19.23
CA PRO A 241 14.30 29.90 19.40
C PRO A 241 14.89 29.80 20.81
N VAL A 242 16.16 29.42 20.90
CA VAL A 242 16.96 29.59 22.11
C VAL A 242 16.86 31.08 22.45
N ARG A 243 16.13 31.41 23.53
CA ARG A 243 16.14 32.74 24.12
C ARG A 243 17.55 32.98 24.61
N LEU A 244 18.33 33.68 23.80
CA LEU A 244 19.56 34.31 24.26
C LEU A 244 19.10 35.47 25.16
N SER A 245 19.29 35.26 26.47
CA SER A 245 19.22 36.27 27.52
C SER A 245 20.23 37.38 27.28
#